data_AF-A0A2E2VRS4-F1
#
_entry.id   AF-A0A2E2VRS4-F1
#
_cell.length_a   1.000
_cell.length_b   1.000
_cell.length_c   1.000
_cell.angle_alpha   90.00
_cell.angle_beta   90.00
_cell.angle_gamma   90.00
#
_symmetry.space_group_name_H-M   'P 1'
#
loop_
_entity.id
_entity.type
_entity.pdbx_description
1 polymer ?
#
loop_
_entity_poly.entity_id
_entity_poly.type
_entity_poly.pdbx_seq_one_letter_code
_entity_poly.pdbx_strand_id
1 'polypeptide(L)'
;MERHRIIDTLEGQLGLSRQFIYVLDLVPLISAMWADGHNSDQEIDLILKFLHERRKRLDVLSYNDEHVLPDVTVEEFCLFLRDSPMDNPVFNDAYRLALSFLTQSHPLAIDHKDRVLQQCLEVAAVAVDPVTEKRVSDEERAFITQLVNGLYS
;
A
#
# COMPACT_ATOMS: atom_id res chain seq x y z
N MET A 1 4.90 -14.99 -9.85
CA MET A 1 4.52 -14.11 -10.96
C MET A 1 5.75 -13.36 -11.37
N GLU A 2 6.13 -13.47 -12.63
CA GLU A 2 7.30 -12.75 -13.14
C GLU A 2 7.01 -11.24 -13.13
N ARG A 3 8.01 -10.43 -12.75
CA ARG A 3 7.91 -8.96 -12.65
C ARG A 3 7.26 -8.31 -13.88
N HIS A 4 7.54 -8.83 -15.08
CA HIS A 4 6.94 -8.38 -16.34
C HIS A 4 5.41 -8.51 -16.34
N ARG A 5 4.86 -9.60 -15.82
CA ARG A 5 3.39 -9.80 -15.75
C ARG A 5 2.72 -8.81 -14.80
N ILE A 6 3.40 -8.40 -13.73
CA ILE A 6 2.88 -7.35 -12.82
C ILE A 6 2.79 -6.03 -13.56
N ILE A 7 3.85 -5.67 -14.28
CA ILE A 7 3.92 -4.43 -15.07
C ILE A 7 2.84 -4.43 -16.17
N ASP A 8 2.67 -5.54 -16.89
CA ASP A 8 1.64 -5.68 -17.92
C ASP A 8 0.23 -5.51 -17.34
N THR A 9 -0.03 -6.03 -16.14
CA THR A 9 -1.31 -5.84 -15.43
C THR A 9 -1.50 -4.39 -15.01
N LEU A 10 -0.48 -3.74 -14.44
CA LEU A 10 -0.54 -2.33 -14.03
C LEU A 10 -0.90 -1.43 -15.21
N GLU A 11 -0.14 -1.48 -16.31
CA GLU A 11 -0.35 -0.58 -17.46
C GLU A 11 -1.59 -0.98 -18.28
N GLY A 12 -1.74 -2.27 -18.57
CA GLY A 12 -2.73 -2.76 -19.53
C GLY A 12 -4.14 -2.93 -18.96
N GLN A 13 -4.27 -3.36 -17.71
CA GLN A 13 -5.56 -3.66 -17.09
C GLN A 13 -6.01 -2.58 -16.12
N LEU A 14 -5.08 -2.02 -15.34
CA LEU A 14 -5.39 -1.05 -14.29
C LEU A 14 -5.20 0.40 -14.73
N GLY A 15 -4.54 0.65 -15.86
CA GLY A 15 -4.21 1.99 -16.34
C GLY A 15 -3.24 2.74 -15.42
N LEU A 16 -2.49 2.01 -14.60
CA LEU A 16 -1.50 2.54 -13.66
C LEU A 16 -0.11 2.52 -14.28
N SER A 17 0.70 3.51 -13.93
CA SER A 17 2.08 3.62 -14.39
C SER A 17 2.93 2.41 -13.97
N ARG A 18 3.82 1.90 -14.82
CA ARG A 18 4.70 0.74 -14.49
C ARG A 18 5.51 0.94 -13.20
N GLN A 19 5.84 2.17 -12.86
CA GLN A 19 6.59 2.54 -11.66
C GLN A 19 5.79 2.26 -10.37
N PHE A 20 4.46 2.07 -10.44
CA PHE A 20 3.65 1.65 -9.28
C PHE A 20 4.14 0.35 -8.65
N ILE A 21 4.83 -0.51 -9.40
CA ILE A 21 5.40 -1.75 -8.85
C ILE A 21 6.32 -1.49 -7.63
N TYR A 22 6.97 -0.34 -7.56
CA TYR A 22 7.87 0.02 -6.48
C TYR A 22 7.17 0.48 -5.19
N VAL A 23 5.87 0.76 -5.28
CA VAL A 23 5.02 1.22 -4.16
C VAL A 23 3.79 0.34 -4.01
N LEU A 24 3.73 -0.78 -4.71
CA LEU A 24 2.62 -1.73 -4.66
C LEU A 24 2.45 -2.31 -3.26
N ASP A 25 3.52 -2.39 -2.47
CA ASP A 25 3.50 -2.81 -1.07
C ASP A 25 2.80 -1.82 -0.12
N LEU A 26 2.47 -0.61 -0.60
CA LEU A 26 1.69 0.38 0.13
C LEU A 26 0.18 0.23 -0.09
N VAL A 27 -0.27 -0.49 -1.13
CA VAL A 27 -1.71 -0.68 -1.39
C VAL A 27 -2.46 -1.29 -0.20
N PRO A 28 -1.93 -2.32 0.50
CA PRO A 28 -2.59 -2.85 1.70
C PRO A 28 -2.76 -1.82 2.84
N LEU A 29 -1.90 -0.81 2.93
CA LEU A 29 -2.01 0.24 3.93
C LEU A 29 -3.19 1.17 3.59
N ILE A 30 -3.39 1.47 2.30
CA ILE A 30 -4.55 2.23 1.81
C ILE A 30 -5.83 1.45 2.11
N SER A 31 -5.82 0.14 1.93
CA SER A 31 -6.97 -0.71 2.24
C SER A 31 -7.27 -0.76 3.74
N ALA A 32 -6.23 -0.76 4.59
CA ALA A 32 -6.39 -0.69 6.03
C ALA A 32 -7.02 0.65 6.44
N MET A 33 -6.48 1.77 5.94
CA MET A 33 -7.03 3.11 6.19
C MET A 33 -8.51 3.21 5.79
N TRP A 34 -8.91 2.69 4.63
CA TRP A 34 -10.29 2.74 4.16
C TRP A 34 -11.21 1.65 4.73
N ALA A 35 -10.73 0.79 5.63
CA ALA A 35 -11.49 -0.38 6.08
C ALA A 35 -12.78 -0.01 6.81
N ASP A 36 -12.79 1.13 7.51
CA ASP A 36 -13.95 1.67 8.23
C ASP A 36 -14.83 2.61 7.35
N GLY A 37 -14.48 2.74 6.06
CA GLY A 37 -15.18 3.58 5.10
C GLY A 37 -14.81 5.07 5.15
N HIS A 38 -13.89 5.47 6.02
CA HIS A 38 -13.41 6.84 6.16
C HIS A 38 -11.89 6.86 6.10
N ASN A 39 -11.30 8.05 6.14
CA ASN A 39 -9.88 8.23 6.40
C ASN A 39 -9.67 9.51 7.20
N SER A 40 -8.58 9.56 7.94
CA SER A 40 -8.13 10.74 8.64
C SER A 40 -6.89 11.35 7.98
N ASP A 41 -6.71 12.65 8.16
CA ASP A 41 -5.48 13.34 7.70
C ASP A 41 -4.22 12.69 8.30
N GLN A 42 -4.31 12.14 9.51
CA GLN A 42 -3.17 11.50 10.20
C GLN A 42 -2.74 10.20 9.51
N GLU A 43 -3.69 9.39 9.05
CA GLU A 43 -3.42 8.16 8.28
C GLU A 43 -2.85 8.46 6.91
N ILE A 44 -3.45 9.44 6.22
CA ILE A 44 -2.97 9.92 4.92
C ILE A 44 -1.52 10.41 5.06
N ASP A 45 -1.23 11.27 6.03
CA ASP A 45 0.12 11.80 6.27
C ASP A 45 1.13 10.69 6.56
N LEU A 46 0.72 9.65 7.30
CA LEU A 46 1.58 8.51 7.60
C LEU A 46 1.88 7.67 6.34
N ILE A 47 0.89 7.41 5.48
CA ILE A 47 1.12 6.70 4.21
C ILE A 47 2.02 7.52 3.29
N LEU A 48 1.81 8.85 3.20
CA LEU A 48 2.67 9.74 2.43
C LEU A 48 4.12 9.73 2.94
N LYS A 49 4.31 9.72 4.26
CA LYS A 49 5.64 9.56 4.86
C LYS A 49 6.30 8.26 4.39
N PHE A 50 5.58 7.14 4.40
CA PHE A 50 6.13 5.87 3.91
C PHE A 50 6.45 5.92 2.41
N LEU A 51 5.62 6.55 1.59
CA LEU A 51 5.87 6.76 0.17
C LEU A 51 7.17 7.52 -0.06
N HIS A 52 7.38 8.64 0.65
CA HIS A 52 8.62 9.41 0.56
C HIS A 52 9.85 8.62 1.03
N GLU A 53 9.71 7.81 2.08
CA GLU A 53 10.78 6.92 2.53
C GLU A 53 11.11 5.82 1.50
N ARG A 54 10.12 5.29 0.76
CA ARG A 54 10.37 4.38 -0.37
C ARG A 54 11.13 5.09 -1.47
N ARG A 55 10.63 6.25 -1.92
CA ARG A 55 11.26 7.04 -2.97
C ARG A 55 12.72 7.34 -2.66
N LYS A 56 13.01 7.86 -1.46
CA LYS A 56 14.37 8.16 -1.02
C LYS A 56 15.27 6.93 -1.04
N ARG A 57 14.77 5.76 -0.63
CA ARG A 57 15.53 4.50 -0.71
C ARG A 57 15.82 4.09 -2.15
N LEU A 58 14.86 4.27 -3.06
CA LEU A 58 15.05 3.96 -4.48
C LEU A 58 16.06 4.90 -5.13
N ASP A 59 16.00 6.20 -4.82
CA ASP A 59 16.94 7.21 -5.32
C ASP A 59 18.38 6.91 -4.87
N VAL A 60 18.59 6.41 -3.64
CA VAL A 60 19.92 5.98 -3.17
C VAL A 60 20.45 4.75 -3.93
N LEU A 61 19.54 3.90 -4.43
CA LEU A 61 19.88 2.67 -5.14
C LEU A 61 20.03 2.89 -6.66
N SER A 62 19.50 3.98 -7.23
CA SER A 62 19.71 4.35 -8.63
C SER A 62 21.01 5.14 -8.78
N TYR A 63 22.03 4.51 -9.34
CA TYR A 63 23.37 5.10 -9.52
C TYR A 63 23.44 6.31 -10.48
N ASN A 64 22.34 6.73 -11.13
CA ASN A 64 22.35 7.62 -12.30
C ASN A 64 21.51 8.90 -12.15
N ASP A 65 21.16 9.34 -10.93
CA ASP A 65 20.29 10.52 -10.69
C ASP A 65 18.89 10.44 -11.37
N GLU A 66 18.54 9.29 -11.96
CA GLU A 66 17.20 9.02 -12.45
C GLU A 66 16.30 8.62 -11.28
N HIS A 67 15.25 9.41 -11.07
CA HIS A 67 14.20 9.09 -10.12
C HIS A 67 13.45 7.85 -10.59
N VAL A 68 13.65 6.75 -9.87
CA VAL A 68 12.94 5.47 -10.10
C VAL A 68 11.43 5.65 -9.95
N LEU A 69 11.04 6.53 -9.03
CA LEU A 69 9.66 6.96 -8.81
C LEU A 69 9.56 8.48 -9.07
N PRO A 70 9.19 8.90 -10.29
CA PRO A 70 9.09 10.31 -10.65
C PRO A 70 7.91 10.99 -9.95
N ASP A 71 7.93 12.32 -9.87
CA ASP A 71 6.90 13.13 -9.19
C ASP A 71 5.49 12.84 -9.71
N VAL A 72 5.32 12.68 -11.03
CA VAL A 72 4.03 12.32 -11.64
C VAL A 72 3.46 11.02 -11.08
N THR A 73 4.29 10.01 -10.82
CA THR A 73 3.82 8.74 -10.24
C THR A 73 3.50 8.88 -8.75
N VAL A 74 4.20 9.76 -8.04
CA VAL A 74 3.86 10.10 -6.66
C VAL A 74 2.50 10.79 -6.62
N GLU A 75 2.24 11.73 -7.52
CA GLU A 75 0.95 12.41 -7.64
C GLU A 75 -0.18 11.42 -7.99
N GLU A 76 0.04 10.52 -8.96
CA GLU A 76 -0.89 9.43 -9.28
C GLU A 76 -1.18 8.55 -8.06
N PHE A 77 -0.16 8.23 -7.26
CA PHE A 77 -0.33 7.46 -6.03
C PHE A 77 -1.11 8.24 -4.96
N CYS A 78 -0.89 9.54 -4.82
CA CYS A 78 -1.65 10.40 -3.92
C CYS A 78 -3.14 10.47 -4.31
N LEU A 79 -3.44 10.54 -5.61
CA LEU A 79 -4.81 10.46 -6.11
C LEU A 79 -5.41 9.08 -5.82
N PHE A 80 -4.65 8.02 -6.08
CA PHE A 80 -5.05 6.65 -5.76
C PHE A 80 -5.35 6.46 -4.27
N LEU A 81 -4.54 7.04 -3.37
CA LEU A 81 -4.76 7.04 -1.92
C LEU A 81 -6.08 7.71 -1.50
N ARG A 82 -6.40 8.86 -2.11
CA ARG A 82 -7.55 9.70 -1.75
C ARG A 82 -8.86 9.26 -2.38
N ASP A 83 -8.81 8.73 -3.60
CA ASP A 83 -10.01 8.51 -4.43
C ASP A 83 -10.37 7.03 -4.58
N SER A 84 -9.74 6.14 -3.80
CA SER A 84 -9.96 4.69 -3.90
C SER A 84 -10.59 4.10 -2.63
N PRO A 85 -11.89 4.35 -2.39
CA PRO A 85 -12.64 3.54 -1.43
C PRO A 85 -12.64 2.06 -1.84
N MET A 86 -12.85 1.18 -0.84
CA MET A 86 -12.76 -0.28 -0.99
C MET A 86 -13.72 -0.89 -2.03
N ASP A 87 -14.70 -0.13 -2.53
CA ASP A 87 -15.63 -0.52 -3.58
C ASP A 87 -15.12 -0.24 -5.01
N ASN A 88 -14.00 0.48 -5.16
CA ASN A 88 -13.39 0.74 -6.46
C ASN A 88 -12.79 -0.56 -7.07
N PRO A 89 -13.23 -0.99 -8.27
CA PRO A 89 -12.74 -2.22 -8.90
C PRO A 89 -11.23 -2.19 -9.19
N VAL A 90 -10.70 -1.05 -9.65
CA VAL A 90 -9.27 -0.87 -9.95
C VAL A 90 -8.46 -1.03 -8.68
N PHE A 91 -8.96 -0.48 -7.57
CA PHE A 91 -8.33 -0.64 -6.26
C PHE A 91 -8.30 -2.09 -5.78
N ASN A 92 -9.43 -2.79 -5.89
CA ASN A 92 -9.52 -4.20 -5.50
C ASN A 92 -8.54 -5.08 -6.30
N ASP A 93 -8.40 -4.83 -7.60
CA ASP A 93 -7.46 -5.57 -8.43
C ASP A 93 -6.01 -5.20 -8.14
N ALA A 94 -5.71 -3.92 -7.87
CA ALA A 94 -4.40 -3.49 -7.39
C ALA A 94 -4.05 -4.13 -6.03
N TYR A 95 -5.00 -4.24 -5.11
CA TYR A 95 -4.83 -4.92 -3.82
C TYR A 95 -4.53 -6.41 -4.01
N ARG A 96 -5.28 -7.11 -4.87
CA ARG A 96 -4.98 -8.52 -5.21
C ARG A 96 -3.60 -8.68 -5.83
N LEU A 97 -3.20 -7.74 -6.69
CA LEU A 97 -1.88 -7.72 -7.29
C LEU A 97 -0.79 -7.54 -6.22
N ALA A 98 -1.00 -6.63 -5.27
CA ALA A 98 -0.11 -6.41 -4.13
C ALA A 98 0.02 -7.65 -3.24
N LEU A 99 -1.09 -8.32 -2.90
CA LEU A 99 -1.04 -9.58 -2.16
C LEU A 99 -0.25 -10.66 -2.90
N SER A 100 -0.50 -10.81 -4.20
CA SER A 100 0.24 -11.76 -5.04
C SER A 100 1.75 -11.45 -5.05
N PHE A 101 2.10 -10.16 -5.14
CA PHE A 101 3.48 -9.69 -5.08
C PHE A 101 4.15 -10.00 -3.72
N LEU A 102 3.47 -9.72 -2.61
CA LEU A 102 3.97 -9.94 -1.26
C LEU A 102 4.11 -11.43 -0.92
N THR A 103 3.19 -12.27 -1.38
CA THR A 103 3.17 -13.71 -1.09
C THR A 103 4.21 -14.52 -1.87
N GLN A 104 4.61 -14.05 -3.06
CA GLN A 104 5.53 -14.77 -3.95
C GLN A 104 7.01 -14.49 -3.69
N SER A 105 7.32 -13.59 -2.76
CA SER A 105 8.67 -13.09 -2.57
C SER A 105 9.56 -14.13 -1.83
N HIS A 106 10.83 -14.22 -2.25
CA HIS A 106 11.90 -15.13 -1.78
C HIS A 106 12.03 -15.18 -0.25
N PRO A 107 12.60 -16.21 0.42
CA PRO A 107 12.73 -16.31 1.89
C PRO A 107 13.27 -15.09 2.68
N LEU A 108 13.87 -14.09 2.02
CA LEU A 108 14.18 -12.77 2.59
C LEU A 108 12.96 -11.81 2.65
N ALA A 109 11.79 -12.27 2.25
CA ALA A 109 10.55 -11.50 2.15
C ALA A 109 9.61 -11.67 3.33
N ILE A 110 9.94 -12.55 4.29
CA ILE A 110 9.25 -12.60 5.58
C ILE A 110 9.35 -11.22 6.24
N ASP A 111 10.57 -10.64 6.26
CA ASP A 111 10.82 -9.28 6.74
C ASP A 111 10.00 -8.21 5.99
N HIS A 112 9.67 -8.44 4.72
CA HIS A 112 8.84 -7.53 3.93
C HIS A 112 7.37 -7.65 4.32
N LYS A 113 6.82 -8.86 4.44
CA LYS A 113 5.44 -9.10 4.89
C LYS A 113 5.20 -8.54 6.29
N ASP A 114 6.09 -8.84 7.22
CA ASP A 114 6.03 -8.36 8.61
C ASP A 114 6.09 -6.84 8.65
N ARG A 115 6.96 -6.21 7.84
CA ARG A 115 7.02 -4.74 7.73
C ARG A 115 5.71 -4.14 7.22
N VAL A 116 5.12 -4.71 6.17
CA VAL A 116 3.84 -4.21 5.62
C VAL A 116 2.74 -4.33 6.66
N LEU A 117 2.65 -5.46 7.36
CA LEU A 117 1.67 -5.66 8.44
C LEU A 117 1.86 -4.69 9.59
N GLN A 118 3.11 -4.47 10.01
CA GLN A 118 3.42 -3.50 11.05
C GLN A 118 2.98 -2.09 10.61
N GLN A 119 3.21 -1.73 9.34
CA GLN A 119 2.79 -0.43 8.85
C GLN A 119 1.27 -0.29 8.72
N CYS A 120 0.55 -1.36 8.36
CA CYS A 120 -0.92 -1.35 8.43
C CYS A 120 -1.42 -1.10 9.85
N LEU A 121 -0.78 -1.71 10.85
CA LEU A 121 -1.10 -1.48 12.26
C LEU A 121 -0.77 -0.04 12.69
N GLU A 122 0.36 0.52 12.24
CA GLU A 122 0.74 1.90 12.52
C GLU A 122 -0.23 2.90 11.89
N VAL A 123 -0.67 2.65 10.65
CA VAL A 123 -1.71 3.44 9.97
C VAL A 123 -3.00 3.39 10.77
N ALA A 124 -3.55 2.20 11.00
CA ALA A 124 -4.80 2.09 11.73
C ALA A 124 -4.71 2.75 13.12
N ALA A 125 -3.60 2.56 13.84
CA ALA A 125 -3.44 3.05 15.21
C ALA A 125 -3.10 4.55 15.34
N VAL A 126 -2.82 5.26 14.23
CA VAL A 126 -2.42 6.67 14.28
C VAL A 126 -3.63 7.57 14.55
N ALA A 127 -4.79 7.20 13.99
CA ALA A 127 -6.04 7.89 14.21
C ALA A 127 -6.60 7.53 15.59
N VAL A 128 -7.10 8.52 16.32
CA VAL A 128 -7.86 8.31 17.55
C VAL A 128 -9.28 8.77 17.28
N ASP A 129 -10.24 7.85 17.39
CA ASP A 129 -11.65 8.21 17.38
C ASP A 129 -11.94 9.12 18.59
N PRO A 130 -12.37 10.38 18.38
CA PRO A 130 -12.60 11.32 19.47
C PRO A 130 -13.81 10.97 20.35
N VAL A 131 -14.68 10.08 19.90
CA VAL A 131 -15.90 9.65 20.60
C VAL A 131 -15.65 8.38 21.40
N THR A 132 -15.01 7.39 20.79
CA THR A 132 -14.78 6.08 21.43
C THR A 132 -13.41 5.96 22.10
N GLU A 133 -12.50 6.91 21.86
CA GLU A 133 -11.08 6.87 22.22
C GLU A 133 -10.34 5.61 21.71
N LYS A 134 -10.99 4.83 20.83
CA LYS A 134 -10.36 3.70 20.17
C LYS A 134 -9.32 4.23 19.19
N ARG A 135 -8.17 3.58 19.20
CA ARG A 135 -7.10 3.80 18.21
C ARG A 135 -7.27 2.98 16.95
N VAL A 136 -8.02 1.88 17.02
CA VAL A 136 -8.22 0.97 15.87
C VAL A 136 -9.68 0.55 15.93
N SER A 137 -10.41 0.81 14.85
CA SER A 137 -11.80 0.40 14.69
C SER A 137 -11.93 -1.13 14.62
N ASP A 138 -13.16 -1.63 14.74
CA ASP A 138 -13.40 -3.07 14.68
C ASP A 138 -13.25 -3.57 13.22
N GLU A 139 -13.57 -2.71 12.26
CA GLU A 139 -13.45 -2.89 10.80
C GLU A 139 -11.98 -2.98 10.35
N GLU A 140 -11.13 -2.05 10.76
CA GLU A 140 -9.68 -2.09 10.47
C GLU A 140 -9.04 -3.33 11.08
N ARG A 141 -9.42 -3.67 12.33
CA ARG A 141 -8.96 -4.90 12.98
C ARG A 141 -9.37 -6.14 12.18
N ALA A 142 -10.61 -6.19 11.70
CA ALA A 142 -11.09 -7.29 10.88
C ALA A 142 -10.31 -7.38 9.56
N PHE A 143 -10.07 -6.23 8.90
CA PHE A 143 -9.28 -6.16 7.68
C PHE A 143 -7.84 -6.64 7.91
N ILE A 144 -7.15 -6.15 8.93
CA ILE A 144 -5.78 -6.57 9.25
C ILE A 144 -5.73 -8.07 9.57
N THR A 145 -6.73 -8.60 10.28
CA THR A 145 -6.83 -10.05 10.53
C THR A 145 -6.98 -10.84 9.23
N GLN A 146 -7.80 -10.35 8.29
CA GLN A 146 -7.94 -10.95 6.97
C GLN A 146 -6.64 -10.88 6.16
N LEU A 147 -5.93 -9.74 6.23
CA LEU A 147 -4.63 -9.54 5.57
C LEU A 147 -3.58 -10.53 6.10
N VAL A 148 -3.49 -10.72 7.42
CA VAL A 148 -2.61 -11.74 8.03
C VAL A 148 -2.94 -13.12 7.45
N ASN A 149 -4.21 -13.51 7.45
CA ASN A 149 -4.62 -14.80 6.91
C ASN A 149 -4.23 -14.93 5.42
N GLY A 150 -4.40 -13.90 4.61
CA GLY A 150 -4.03 -13.91 3.19
C GLY A 150 -2.52 -13.93 2.92
N LEU A 151 -1.69 -13.44 3.85
CA LEU A 151 -0.23 -13.40 3.69
C LEU A 151 0.49 -14.68 4.13
N TYR A 152 -0.10 -15.45 5.04
CA TYR A 152 0.47 -16.67 5.64
C TYR A 152 -0.35 -17.96 5.42
N SER A 153 -1.44 -17.92 4.64
CA SER A 153 -2.13 -19.13 4.15
C SER A 153 -1.32 -19.86 3.09
#